data_AF-A0A7G8GLN5-F1
#
_entry.id   AF-A0A7G8GLN5-F1
#
_cell.length_a   1.000
_cell.length_b   1.000
_cell.length_c   1.000
_cell.angle_alpha   90.00
_cell.angle_beta   90.00
_cell.angle_gamma   90.00
#
_symmetry.space_group_name_H-M   'P 1'
#
loop_
_entity.id
_entity.type
_entity.pdbx_description
1 polymer ?
#
loop_
_entity_poly.entity_id
_entity_poly.type
_entity_poly.pdbx_seq_one_letter_code
_entity_poly.pdbx_strand_id
1 'polypeptide(L)'
;MSPLIRPLRSLANGLGMAWWARVETSGPDVTYWFGPFLSRKGLEDQLGVFLEDIGSEQPQSIRHSLLRTRRGEPLTIAAEG
;
A
#
# COMPACT_ATOMS: atom_id res chain seq x y z
N MET A 1 1.79 -14.09 14.36
CA MET A 1 2.85 -13.29 13.70
C MET A 1 3.77 -12.71 14.78
N SER A 2 5.07 -13.00 14.74
CA SER A 2 6.00 -12.71 15.84
C SER A 2 6.11 -11.20 16.16
N PRO A 3 6.10 -10.79 17.44
CA PRO A 3 6.10 -9.39 17.87
C PRO A 3 7.36 -8.58 17.50
N LEU A 4 8.44 -9.25 17.08
CA LEU A 4 9.73 -8.64 16.75
C LEU A 4 9.79 -7.97 15.37
N ILE A 5 8.80 -8.17 14.50
CA ILE A 5 8.84 -7.69 13.11
C ILE A 5 8.35 -6.23 13.01
N ARG A 6 7.58 -5.76 13.99
CA ARG A 6 7.02 -4.40 14.04
C ARG A 6 8.08 -3.28 14.08
N PRO A 7 9.09 -3.31 14.99
CA PRO A 7 10.11 -2.26 15.02
C PRO A 7 10.95 -2.24 13.74
N LEU A 8 11.24 -3.40 13.15
CA LEU A 8 12.02 -3.50 11.92
C LEU A 8 11.32 -2.85 10.72
N ARG A 9 10.00 -3.02 10.61
CA ARG A 9 9.19 -2.37 9.57
C ARG A 9 9.15 -0.84 9.72
N SER A 10 9.02 -0.36 10.96
CA SER A 10 9.03 1.08 11.26
C SER A 10 10.38 1.71 10.88
N LEU A 11 11.49 1.03 11.22
CA LEU A 11 12.84 1.47 10.84
C LEU A 11 13.04 1.48 9.32
N ALA A 12 12.66 0.40 8.64
CA ALA A 12 12.76 0.33 7.18
C ALA A 12 11.94 1.42 6.47
N ASN A 13 10.75 1.74 6.99
CA ASN A 13 9.95 2.86 6.48
C ASN A 13 10.63 4.22 6.75
N GLY A 14 11.14 4.43 7.97
CA GLY A 14 11.87 5.63 8.33
C GLY A 14 13.07 5.92 7.43
N LEU A 15 13.75 4.86 6.96
CA LEU A 15 14.89 4.92 6.05
C LEU A 15 14.51 4.92 4.55
N GLY A 16 13.21 4.87 4.21
CA GLY A 16 12.73 4.82 2.83
C GLY A 16 13.01 3.51 2.09
N MET A 17 13.39 2.46 2.83
CA MET A 17 13.70 1.14 2.28
C MET A 17 12.50 0.18 2.31
N ALA A 18 11.41 0.57 2.97
CA ALA A 18 10.17 -0.20 2.98
C ALA A 18 9.53 -0.23 1.60
N TRP A 19 8.98 -1.39 1.26
CA TRP A 19 8.15 -1.57 0.09
C TRP A 19 6.71 -1.13 0.37
N TRP A 20 6.17 -0.40 -0.59
CA TRP A 20 4.81 0.12 -0.61
C TRP A 20 4.18 -0.17 -1.96
N ALA A 21 2.89 -0.50 -1.94
CA ALA A 21 2.05 -0.44 -3.13
C ALA A 21 1.27 0.87 -3.13
N ARG A 22 1.38 1.61 -4.23
CA ARG A 22 0.46 2.72 -4.55
C ARG A 22 -0.63 2.15 -5.43
N VAL A 23 -1.84 2.09 -4.92
CA VAL A 23 -3.04 1.63 -5.63
C VAL A 23 -3.90 2.84 -5.93
N GLU A 24 -4.26 3.01 -7.20
CA GLU A 24 -5.02 4.15 -7.71
C GLU A 24 -6.30 3.62 -8.34
N THR A 25 -7.44 4.07 -7.85
CA THR A 25 -8.75 3.78 -8.42
C THR A 25 -9.20 4.95 -9.29
N SER A 26 -10.14 4.68 -10.19
CA SER A 26 -10.90 5.73 -10.90
C SER A 26 -12.39 5.52 -10.75
N GLY A 27 -13.14 6.62 -10.66
CA GLY A 27 -14.59 6.61 -10.47
C GLY A 27 -15.04 5.94 -9.16
N PRO A 28 -14.54 6.34 -7.98
CA PRO A 28 -13.87 7.61 -7.62
C PRO A 28 -12.33 7.57 -7.70
N ASP A 29 -11.72 8.75 -7.87
CA ASP A 29 -10.27 8.91 -7.92
C ASP A 29 -9.68 8.88 -6.49
N VAL A 30 -9.18 7.73 -6.08
CA VAL A 30 -8.60 7.51 -4.75
C VAL A 30 -7.25 6.83 -4.88
N THR A 31 -6.27 7.29 -4.10
CA THR A 31 -4.96 6.66 -3.97
C THR A 31 -4.83 6.01 -2.60
N TYR A 32 -4.65 4.69 -2.58
CA TYR A 32 -4.38 3.88 -1.39
C TYR A 32 -2.90 3.50 -1.34
N TRP A 33 -2.29 3.67 -0.16
CA TRP A 33 -0.92 3.27 0.12
C TRP A 33 -0.91 2.04 1.03
N PHE A 34 -0.55 0.89 0.47
CA PHE A 34 -0.50 -0.38 1.18
C PHE A 34 0.94 -0.75 1.57
N GLY A 35 1.21 -0.86 2.86
CA GLY A 35 2.53 -1.07 3.44
C GLY A 35 2.60 -0.70 4.93
N PRO A 36 3.80 -0.62 5.54
CA PRO A 36 5.13 -0.91 4.97
C PRO A 36 5.51 -2.40 5.03
N PHE A 37 6.19 -2.90 3.99
CA PHE A 37 6.76 -4.24 3.93
C PHE A 37 8.29 -4.23 3.86
N LEU A 38 8.93 -5.26 4.42
CA LEU A 38 10.39 -5.41 4.38
C LEU A 38 10.91 -5.91 3.02
N SER A 39 10.08 -6.65 2.29
CA SER A 39 10.43 -7.22 0.99
C SER A 39 9.30 -7.05 -0.01
N ARG A 40 9.65 -6.96 -1.30
CA ARG A 40 8.69 -6.88 -2.40
C ARG A 40 7.77 -8.11 -2.43
N LYS A 41 8.33 -9.30 -2.27
CA LYS A 41 7.55 -10.54 -2.24
C LYS A 41 6.50 -10.55 -1.13
N GLY A 42 6.87 -10.10 0.08
CA GLY A 42 5.91 -10.05 1.19
C GLY A 42 4.77 -9.05 0.97
N LEU A 43 5.04 -7.97 0.23
CA LEU A 43 4.01 -7.04 -0.25
C LEU A 43 3.12 -7.72 -1.30
N GLU A 44 3.71 -8.33 -2.33
CA GLU A 44 2.98 -9.00 -3.43
C GLU A 44 2.09 -10.14 -2.91
N ASP A 45 2.58 -10.96 -1.96
CA ASP A 45 1.83 -12.07 -1.36
C ASP A 45 0.56 -11.60 -0.62
N GLN A 46 0.50 -10.35 -0.14
CA GLN A 46 -0.69 -9.76 0.52
C GLN A 46 -1.47 -8.79 -0.37
N LEU A 47 -0.84 -8.28 -1.44
CA LEU A 47 -1.43 -7.29 -2.32
C LEU A 47 -2.67 -7.81 -3.05
N GLY A 48 -2.67 -9.08 -3.45
CA GLY A 48 -3.82 -9.68 -4.14
C GLY A 48 -5.12 -9.54 -3.36
N VAL A 49 -5.10 -9.93 -2.08
CA VAL A 49 -6.26 -9.82 -1.18
C VAL A 49 -6.70 -8.36 -1.00
N PHE A 50 -5.74 -7.42 -0.91
CA PHE A 50 -6.05 -6.00 -0.81
C PHE A 50 -6.69 -5.43 -2.09
N LEU A 51 -6.25 -5.88 -3.27
CA LEU A 51 -6.84 -5.48 -4.55
C LEU A 51 -8.24 -6.08 -4.74
N GLU A 52 -8.48 -7.31 -4.26
CA GLU A 52 -9.81 -7.93 -4.26
C GLU A 52 -10.81 -7.16 -3.38
N ASP A 53 -10.36 -6.68 -2.22
CA ASP A 53 -11.16 -5.83 -1.32
C ASP A 53 -11.56 -4.52 -2.00
N ILE A 54 -10.59 -3.78 -2.58
CA ILE A 54 -10.86 -2.56 -3.36
C ILE A 54 -11.77 -2.86 -4.57
N GLY A 55 -11.55 -3.98 -5.26
CA GLY A 55 -12.35 -4.38 -6.42
C GLY A 55 -13.80 -4.66 -6.08
N SER A 56 -14.11 -5.05 -4.84
CA SER A 56 -15.48 -5.30 -4.38
C SER A 56 -16.31 -4.02 -4.32
N GLU A 57 -15.67 -2.84 -4.23
CA GLU A 57 -16.31 -1.52 -4.34
C GLU A 57 -16.67 -1.15 -5.80
N GLN A 58 -16.36 -2.01 -6.77
CA GLN A 58 -16.62 -1.83 -8.21
C GLN A 58 -16.10 -0.49 -8.78
N PRO A 59 -14.82 -0.12 -8.55
CA PRO A 59 -14.24 1.04 -9.21
C PRO A 59 -14.18 0.82 -10.72
N GLN A 60 -14.21 1.91 -11.50
CA GLN A 60 -14.14 1.84 -12.96
C GLN A 60 -12.81 1.25 -13.45
N SER A 61 -11.71 1.50 -12.73
CA SER A 61 -10.39 0.92 -13.00
C SER A 61 -9.54 0.95 -11.74
N ILE A 62 -8.62 -0.01 -11.65
CA ILE A 62 -7.60 -0.10 -10.60
C ILE A 62 -6.22 -0.20 -11.26
N ARG A 63 -5.30 0.67 -10.87
CA ARG A 63 -3.88 0.58 -11.21
C ARG A 63 -3.07 0.45 -9.94
N HIS A 64 -1.98 -0.30 -9.98
CA HIS A 64 -1.07 -0.37 -8.84
C HIS A 64 0.38 -0.35 -9.29
N SER A 65 1.25 0.19 -8.44
CA SER A 65 2.70 0.20 -8.64
C SER A 65 3.41 -0.10 -7.32
N LEU A 66 4.51 -0.85 -7.40
CA LEU A 66 5.33 -1.22 -6.25
C LEU A 66 6.61 -0.40 -6.25
N LEU A 67 6.86 0.31 -5.14
CA LEU A 67 8.04 1.13 -4.99
C LEU A 67 8.59 1.07 -3.57
N ARG A 68 9.87 1.40 -3.43
CA ARG A 68 10.45 1.72 -2.12
C ARG A 68 10.28 3.19 -1.86
N THR A 69 9.72 3.52 -0.71
CA THR A 69 9.54 4.92 -0.30
C THR A 69 9.31 4.99 1.20
N ARG A 70 9.33 6.22 1.72
CA ARG A 70 8.89 6.55 3.06
C ARG A 70 7.48 7.12 2.96
N ARG A 71 6.53 6.53 3.69
CA ARG A 71 5.16 7.07 3.80
C ARG A 71 4.79 7.33 5.25
N GLY A 72 3.92 8.30 5.42
CA GLY A 72 3.17 8.60 6.63
C GLY A 72 1.71 8.85 6.27
N GLU A 73 0.86 9.01 7.29
CA GLU A 73 -0.55 9.34 7.09
C GLU A 73 -0.71 10.72 6.41
N PRO A 74 -1.75 10.91 5.57
CA PRO A 74 -2.79 9.94 5.22
C PRO A 74 -2.33 8.89 4.18
N LEU A 75 -2.70 7.63 4.42
CA LEU A 75 -2.42 6.52 3.51
C LEU A 75 -3.54 6.31 2.47
N THR A 76 -4.71 6.89 2.70
CA THR A 76 -5.80 6.96 1.73
C THR A 76 -6.02 8.42 1.38
N ILE A 77 -5.88 8.75 0.11
CA ILE A 77 -6.00 10.12 -0.40
C ILE A 77 -7.09 10.09 -1.47
N ALA A 78 -8.25 10.64 -1.16
CA ALA A 78 -9.26 10.95 -2.17
C ALA A 78 -8.82 12.19 -2.96
N ALA A 79 -8.99 12.20 -4.27
CA ALA A 79 -8.96 13.43 -5.03
C ALA A 79 -10.15 14.27 -4.57
N GLU A 80 -9.89 15.38 -3.87
CA GLU A 80 -10.94 16.35 -3.61
C GLU A 80 -11.36 16.94 -4.96
N GLY A 81 -12.64 16.78 -5.31
CA GLY A 81 -13.24 17.35 -6.52
C GLY A 81 -13.46 18.84 -6.41
#